data_AF-A0A920L0U8-F1
#
_entry.id   AF-A0A920L0U8-F1
#
_cell.length_a   1.000
_cell.length_b   1.000
_cell.length_c   1.000
_cell.angle_alpha   90.00
_cell.angle_beta   90.00
_cell.angle_gamma   90.00
#
_symmetry.space_group_name_H-M   'P 1'
#
loop_
_entity.id
_entity.type
_entity.pdbx_description
1 polymer ?
#
loop_
_entity_poly.entity_id
_entity_poly.type
_entity_poly.pdbx_seq_one_letter_code
_entity_poly.pdbx_strand_id
1 'polypeptide(L)'
;MSKKLTVKEILDSRGQKKLTEIYTHTPLEAEACEKAGVDMIITSELNDYTRIRSAAPNTFFTVGLSYGAHLDEYSILKRCFYLMNKGADAIYCPQSSRFIKAIADEGIPVIGHSGFIPYKSTHYGGFKAVGKTNIEAKKFFRDN
;
A
#
# COMPACT_ATOMS: atom_id res chain seq x y z
N MET A 1 -1.89 -20.63 -14.94
CA MET A 1 -1.68 -19.69 -13.81
C MET A 1 -1.91 -18.29 -14.33
N SER A 2 -2.66 -17.46 -13.60
CA SER A 2 -2.88 -16.06 -14.00
C SER A 2 -1.55 -15.31 -13.92
N LYS A 3 -1.31 -14.39 -14.87
CA LYS A 3 -0.12 -13.55 -14.88
C LYS A 3 -0.25 -12.50 -13.76
N LYS A 4 0.86 -12.22 -13.06
CA LYS A 4 0.93 -11.14 -12.07
C LYS A 4 0.59 -9.80 -12.70
N LEU A 5 -0.32 -9.05 -12.06
CA LEU A 5 -0.70 -7.71 -12.50
C LEU A 5 0.51 -6.78 -12.52
N THR A 6 0.50 -5.84 -13.45
CA THR A 6 1.42 -4.71 -13.52
C THR A 6 0.73 -3.43 -13.04
N VAL A 7 1.53 -2.42 -12.65
CA VAL A 7 1.00 -1.09 -12.30
C VAL A 7 0.16 -0.51 -13.45
N LYS A 8 0.59 -0.71 -14.71
CA LYS A 8 -0.17 -0.26 -15.89
C LYS A 8 -1.55 -0.91 -15.95
N GLU A 9 -1.63 -2.23 -15.79
CA GLU A 9 -2.91 -2.96 -15.82
C GLU A 9 -3.83 -2.55 -14.67
N ILE A 10 -3.28 -2.26 -13.49
CA ILE A 10 -4.05 -1.73 -12.34
C ILE A 10 -4.63 -0.34 -12.65
N LEU A 11 -3.85 0.54 -13.28
CA LEU A 11 -4.34 1.87 -13.66
C LEU A 11 -5.39 1.80 -14.77
N ASP A 12 -5.18 0.96 -15.77
CA ASP A 12 -6.10 0.75 -16.89
C ASP A 12 -7.42 0.10 -16.46
N SER A 13 -7.44 -0.61 -15.32
CA SER A 13 -8.66 -1.26 -14.82
C SER A 13 -9.68 -0.27 -14.24
N ARG A 14 -9.30 0.99 -14.00
CA ARG A 14 -10.17 1.99 -13.39
C ARG A 14 -11.44 2.21 -14.23
N GLY A 15 -12.58 2.02 -13.60
CA GLY A 15 -13.90 2.12 -14.26
C GLY A 15 -14.27 0.90 -15.11
N GLN A 16 -13.35 -0.03 -15.36
CA GLN A 16 -13.56 -1.21 -16.20
C GLN A 16 -13.72 -2.49 -15.39
N LYS A 17 -12.87 -2.70 -14.37
CA LYS A 17 -12.87 -3.89 -13.52
C LYS A 17 -12.64 -3.48 -12.05
N LYS A 18 -13.39 -4.11 -11.14
CA LYS A 18 -13.10 -4.04 -9.71
C LYS A 18 -12.00 -5.04 -9.37
N LEU A 19 -10.94 -4.56 -8.73
CA LEU A 19 -9.86 -5.41 -8.23
C LEU A 19 -10.08 -5.72 -6.75
N THR A 20 -9.63 -6.89 -6.34
CA THR A 20 -9.65 -7.37 -4.96
C THR A 20 -8.29 -7.15 -4.30
N GLU A 21 -8.29 -6.65 -3.07
CA GLU A 21 -7.08 -6.52 -2.26
C GLU A 21 -7.33 -7.08 -0.85
N ILE A 22 -6.42 -7.91 -0.35
CA ILE A 22 -6.51 -8.52 0.99
C ILE A 22 -5.23 -8.26 1.78
N TYR A 23 -5.38 -7.85 3.04
CA TYR A 23 -4.27 -7.78 3.97
C TYR A 23 -3.89 -9.17 4.48
N THR A 24 -2.60 -9.51 4.42
CA THR A 24 -2.06 -10.82 4.84
C THR A 24 -1.01 -10.65 5.93
N HIS A 25 -1.14 -11.41 7.01
CA HIS A 25 -0.18 -11.49 8.12
C HIS A 25 0.80 -12.65 7.96
N THR A 26 0.36 -13.74 7.32
CA THR A 26 1.11 -15.00 7.27
C THR A 26 1.24 -15.57 5.84
N PRO A 27 2.24 -16.43 5.58
CA PRO A 27 2.37 -17.11 4.29
C PRO A 27 1.16 -17.99 3.94
N LEU A 28 0.50 -18.58 4.93
CA LEU A 28 -0.69 -19.43 4.72
C LEU A 28 -1.87 -18.62 4.17
N GLU A 29 -2.10 -17.41 4.70
CA GLU A 29 -3.13 -16.50 4.18
C GLU A 29 -2.80 -16.03 2.76
N ALA A 30 -1.53 -15.75 2.50
CA ALA A 30 -1.06 -15.35 1.17
C ALA A 30 -1.26 -16.47 0.13
N GLU A 31 -0.91 -17.72 0.48
CA GLU A 31 -1.16 -18.90 -0.36
C GLU A 31 -2.66 -19.08 -0.66
N ALA A 32 -3.52 -18.87 0.36
CA ALA A 32 -4.97 -18.94 0.17
C ALA A 32 -5.47 -17.86 -0.79
N CYS A 33 -4.96 -16.62 -0.69
CA CYS A 33 -5.29 -15.52 -1.60
C CYS A 33 -4.89 -15.83 -3.06
N GLU A 34 -3.68 -16.35 -3.27
CA GLU A 34 -3.19 -16.76 -4.60
C GLU A 34 -4.08 -17.84 -5.21
N LYS A 35 -4.41 -18.89 -4.44
CA LYS A 35 -5.30 -19.98 -4.91
C LYS A 35 -6.71 -19.49 -5.21
N ALA A 36 -7.20 -18.52 -4.45
CA ALA A 36 -8.52 -17.91 -4.65
C ALA A 36 -8.55 -16.92 -5.83
N GLY A 37 -7.39 -16.57 -6.42
CA GLY A 37 -7.31 -15.61 -7.51
C GLY A 37 -7.54 -14.16 -7.08
N VAL A 38 -7.16 -13.81 -5.85
CA VAL A 38 -7.14 -12.42 -5.38
C VAL A 38 -6.16 -11.62 -6.24
N ASP A 39 -6.57 -10.41 -6.66
CA ASP A 39 -5.76 -9.61 -7.59
C ASP A 39 -4.49 -9.04 -6.92
N MET A 40 -4.63 -8.59 -5.67
CA MET A 40 -3.59 -7.88 -4.91
C MET A 40 -3.56 -8.34 -3.45
N ILE A 41 -2.36 -8.41 -2.85
CA ILE A 41 -2.18 -8.59 -1.42
C ILE A 41 -1.30 -7.48 -0.85
N ILE A 42 -1.59 -7.09 0.39
CA ILE A 42 -0.80 -6.13 1.15
C ILE A 42 -0.36 -6.73 2.49
N THR A 43 0.83 -6.41 2.96
CA THR A 43 1.31 -6.80 4.28
C THR A 43 2.11 -5.67 4.95
N SER A 44 2.24 -5.70 6.28
CA SER A 44 3.18 -4.84 7.00
C SER A 44 4.62 -5.31 6.80
N GLU A 45 5.57 -4.39 6.72
CA GLU A 45 6.99 -4.68 6.73
C GLU A 45 7.50 -5.36 8.02
N LEU A 46 6.66 -5.40 9.07
CA LEU A 46 6.93 -6.10 10.33
C LEU A 46 6.61 -7.60 10.25
N ASN A 47 5.88 -8.04 9.23
CA ASN A 47 5.59 -9.45 8.98
C ASN A 47 6.74 -10.14 8.21
N ASP A 48 6.65 -11.45 8.03
CA ASP A 48 7.56 -12.20 7.14
C ASP A 48 7.17 -12.02 5.66
N TYR A 49 7.37 -10.80 5.15
CA TYR A 49 7.05 -10.43 3.77
C TYR A 49 7.80 -11.29 2.74
N THR A 50 8.97 -11.84 3.09
CA THR A 50 9.72 -12.75 2.20
C THR A 50 9.02 -14.09 2.01
N ARG A 51 8.52 -14.71 3.09
CA ARG A 51 7.74 -15.94 2.97
C ARG A 51 6.35 -15.69 2.40
N ILE A 52 5.73 -14.55 2.71
CA ILE A 52 4.47 -14.12 2.08
C ILE A 52 4.63 -14.01 0.55
N ARG A 53 5.67 -13.31 0.07
CA ARG A 53 5.99 -13.23 -1.36
C ARG A 53 6.15 -14.61 -1.99
N SER A 54 6.86 -15.51 -1.31
CA SER A 54 7.16 -16.86 -1.79
C SER A 54 5.92 -17.74 -1.90
N ALA A 55 4.98 -17.61 -0.96
CA ALA A 55 3.67 -18.28 -1.00
C ALA A 55 2.73 -17.67 -2.05
N ALA A 56 2.90 -16.36 -2.25
CA ALA A 56 2.20 -15.42 -3.10
C ALA A 56 2.51 -15.25 -4.60
N PRO A 57 3.35 -16.04 -5.32
CA PRO A 57 4.30 -15.51 -6.31
C PRO A 57 3.72 -14.77 -7.53
N ASN A 58 2.44 -14.99 -7.88
CA ASN A 58 1.80 -14.32 -9.02
C ASN A 58 0.74 -13.29 -8.61
N THR A 59 0.51 -13.07 -7.32
CA THR A 59 -0.35 -12.00 -6.83
C THR A 59 0.43 -10.68 -6.75
N PHE A 60 -0.17 -9.54 -7.11
CA PHE A 60 0.50 -8.25 -6.96
C PHE A 60 0.72 -7.94 -5.47
N PHE A 61 1.96 -7.64 -5.07
CA PHE A 61 2.33 -7.59 -3.66
C PHE A 61 2.78 -6.21 -3.20
N THR A 62 2.01 -5.63 -2.28
CA THR A 62 2.34 -4.37 -1.62
C THR A 62 2.92 -4.63 -0.24
N VAL A 63 4.01 -3.94 0.11
CA VAL A 63 4.52 -3.93 1.50
C VAL A 63 4.35 -2.53 2.09
N GLY A 64 3.67 -2.46 3.23
CA GLY A 64 3.39 -1.23 3.95
C GLY A 64 4.47 -0.88 4.95
N LEU A 65 4.93 0.37 4.89
CA LEU A 65 5.86 0.95 5.84
C LEU A 65 5.19 1.19 7.19
N SER A 66 5.93 1.01 8.27
CA SER A 66 5.53 1.32 9.63
C SER A 66 5.49 2.83 9.81
N TYR A 67 4.35 3.34 10.26
CA TYR A 67 4.17 4.77 10.50
C TYR A 67 5.18 5.28 11.55
N GLY A 68 6.00 6.27 11.18
CA GLY A 68 6.99 6.88 12.07
C GLY A 68 8.33 6.15 12.17
N ALA A 69 8.55 5.05 11.43
CA ALA A 69 9.83 4.34 11.43
C ALA A 69 10.90 4.99 10.54
N HIS A 70 10.49 5.79 9.55
CA HIS A 70 11.38 6.44 8.58
C HIS A 70 11.09 7.94 8.53
N LEU A 71 12.00 8.72 9.11
CA LEU A 71 11.74 10.13 9.46
C LEU A 71 12.40 11.13 8.49
N ASP A 72 13.15 10.64 7.51
CA ASP A 72 13.85 11.42 6.49
C ASP A 72 13.82 10.71 5.12
N GLU A 73 14.12 11.45 4.06
CA GLU A 73 14.03 10.92 2.69
C GLU A 73 15.05 9.82 2.42
N TYR A 74 16.26 9.91 2.97
CA TYR A 74 17.26 8.87 2.76
C TYR A 74 16.83 7.55 3.42
N SER A 75 16.38 7.59 4.67
CA SER A 75 15.98 6.38 5.40
C SER A 75 14.76 5.71 4.78
N ILE A 76 13.76 6.49 4.33
CA ILE A 76 12.56 5.92 3.70
C ILE A 76 12.87 5.34 2.31
N LEU A 77 13.62 6.04 1.47
CA LEU A 77 13.99 5.56 0.14
C LEU A 77 14.86 4.30 0.22
N LYS A 78 15.85 4.30 1.12
CA LYS A 78 16.68 3.12 1.40
C LYS A 78 15.82 1.92 1.79
N ARG A 79 14.78 2.12 2.61
CA ARG A 79 13.86 1.05 2.99
C ARG A 79 13.00 0.58 1.82
N CYS A 80 12.44 1.51 1.03
CA CYS A 80 11.63 1.18 -0.14
C CYS A 80 12.41 0.32 -1.13
N PHE A 81 13.63 0.73 -1.52
CA PHE A 81 14.48 -0.07 -2.41
C PHE A 81 14.83 -1.44 -1.82
N TYR A 82 15.10 -1.52 -0.52
CA TYR A 82 15.31 -2.79 0.16
C TYR A 82 14.09 -3.71 0.02
N LEU A 83 12.88 -3.21 0.25
CA LEU A 83 11.64 -4.00 0.15
C LEU A 83 11.32 -4.43 -1.30
N MET A 84 11.56 -3.55 -2.27
CA MET A 84 11.45 -3.89 -3.70
C MET A 84 12.40 -5.04 -4.07
N ASN A 85 13.65 -5.00 -3.60
CA ASN A 85 14.62 -6.09 -3.78
C ASN A 85 14.21 -7.39 -3.08
N LYS A 86 13.29 -7.34 -2.11
CA LYS A 86 12.69 -8.51 -1.45
C LYS A 86 11.38 -8.98 -2.08
N GLY A 87 11.00 -8.38 -3.22
CA GLY A 87 9.89 -8.84 -4.05
C GLY A 87 8.58 -8.05 -3.89
N ALA A 88 8.60 -6.91 -3.21
CA ALA A 88 7.49 -5.97 -3.25
C ALA A 88 7.32 -5.42 -4.68
N ASP A 89 6.09 -5.35 -5.15
CA ASP A 89 5.71 -4.73 -6.42
C ASP A 89 5.33 -3.24 -6.23
N ALA A 90 4.89 -2.87 -5.02
CA ALA A 90 4.60 -1.51 -4.60
C ALA A 90 4.83 -1.31 -3.10
N ILE A 91 4.90 -0.04 -2.68
CA ILE A 91 5.05 0.36 -1.28
C ILE A 91 3.80 1.10 -0.81
N TYR A 92 3.23 0.68 0.32
CA TYR A 92 2.24 1.50 1.02
C TYR A 92 2.94 2.46 2.00
N CYS A 93 2.68 3.76 1.84
CA CYS A 93 3.26 4.81 2.67
C CYS A 93 2.16 5.54 3.45
N PRO A 94 2.04 5.33 4.77
CA PRO A 94 1.02 5.99 5.60
C PRO A 94 1.40 7.44 5.99
N GLN A 95 2.55 7.95 5.54
CA GLN A 95 3.06 9.26 5.95
C GLN A 95 2.61 10.38 4.98
N SER A 96 3.14 11.59 5.18
CA SER A 96 2.76 12.78 4.41
C SER A 96 3.04 12.68 2.92
N SER A 97 2.34 13.50 2.12
CA SER A 97 2.56 13.68 0.68
C SER A 97 4.01 13.99 0.31
N ARG A 98 4.78 14.68 1.17
CA ARG A 98 6.24 14.88 0.99
C ARG A 98 6.97 13.56 0.76
N PHE A 99 6.72 12.57 1.60
CA PHE A 99 7.38 11.26 1.50
C PHE A 99 6.82 10.42 0.36
N ILE A 100 5.51 10.49 0.13
CA ILE A 100 4.89 9.82 -1.03
C ILE A 100 5.52 10.34 -2.33
N LYS A 101 5.67 11.66 -2.45
CA LYS A 101 6.34 12.30 -3.59
C LYS A 101 7.79 11.85 -3.72
N ALA A 102 8.58 11.88 -2.65
CA ALA A 102 9.98 11.44 -2.70
C ALA A 102 10.10 9.99 -3.21
N ILE A 103 9.24 9.07 -2.74
CA ILE A 103 9.20 7.67 -3.20
C ILE A 103 8.81 7.59 -4.68
N ALA A 104 7.77 8.33 -5.09
CA ALA A 104 7.28 8.32 -6.47
C ALA A 104 8.28 8.92 -7.46
N ASP A 105 9.01 9.96 -7.08
CA ASP A 105 10.00 10.64 -7.92
C ASP A 105 11.17 9.70 -8.29
N GLU A 106 11.48 8.72 -7.44
CA GLU A 106 12.47 7.66 -7.70
C GLU A 106 11.91 6.50 -8.56
N GLY A 107 10.67 6.62 -9.05
CA GLY A 107 10.02 5.61 -9.89
C GLY A 107 9.49 4.39 -9.13
N ILE A 108 9.39 4.46 -7.79
CA ILE A 108 8.84 3.38 -6.97
C ILE A 108 7.31 3.50 -6.96
N PRO A 109 6.56 2.44 -7.33
CA PRO A 109 5.11 2.44 -7.21
C PRO A 109 4.70 2.60 -5.74
N VAL A 110 3.94 3.65 -5.44
CA VAL A 110 3.57 4.01 -4.07
C VAL A 110 2.07 4.18 -3.91
N ILE A 111 1.54 3.66 -2.81
CA ILE A 111 0.16 3.79 -2.39
C ILE A 111 0.13 4.71 -1.17
N GLY A 112 -0.52 5.86 -1.30
CA GLY A 112 -0.82 6.75 -0.19
C GLY A 112 -2.09 6.33 0.56
N HIS A 113 -2.30 6.90 1.75
CA HIS A 113 -3.54 6.72 2.51
C HIS A 113 -4.22 8.06 2.77
N SER A 114 -5.44 8.20 2.27
CA SER A 114 -6.25 9.40 2.43
C SER A 114 -7.55 9.09 3.18
N GLY A 115 -8.22 10.11 3.70
CA GLY A 115 -9.41 9.93 4.54
C GLY A 115 -9.06 9.61 5.98
N PHE A 116 -9.72 8.59 6.57
CA PHE A 116 -9.47 8.21 7.96
C PHE A 116 -8.17 7.40 8.05
N ILE A 117 -7.15 8.01 8.64
CA ILE A 117 -5.86 7.36 8.93
C ILE A 117 -5.88 6.89 10.39
N PRO A 118 -5.85 5.57 10.68
CA PRO A 118 -5.95 5.06 12.05
C PRO A 118 -4.90 5.62 13.02
N TYR A 119 -3.68 5.86 12.53
CA TYR A 119 -2.59 6.47 13.31
C TYR A 119 -2.90 7.89 13.82
N LYS A 120 -3.89 8.54 13.22
CA LYS A 120 -4.34 9.90 13.57
C LYS A 120 -5.70 9.90 14.27
N SER A 121 -6.12 8.77 14.85
CA SER A 121 -7.43 8.63 15.51
C SER A 121 -7.69 9.72 16.56
N THR A 122 -6.69 10.15 17.31
CA THR A 122 -6.80 11.24 18.30
C THR A 122 -7.07 12.60 17.66
N HIS A 123 -6.55 12.87 16.46
CA HIS A 123 -6.87 14.08 15.69
C HIS A 123 -8.32 14.09 15.19
N TYR A 124 -8.93 12.92 15.01
CA TYR A 124 -10.33 12.78 14.58
C TYR A 124 -11.31 12.59 15.73
N GLY A 125 -10.83 12.47 16.98
CA GLY A 125 -11.66 12.15 18.14
C GLY A 125 -12.25 10.73 18.08
N GLY A 126 -11.41 9.75 17.71
CA GLY A 126 -11.77 8.33 17.60
C GLY A 126 -11.94 7.84 16.16
N PHE A 127 -12.41 6.60 16.01
CA PHE A 127 -12.71 6.00 14.71
C PHE A 127 -13.98 6.60 14.13
N LYS A 128 -13.81 7.57 13.22
CA LYS A 128 -14.92 8.28 12.59
C LYS A 128 -14.70 8.39 11.09
N ALA A 129 -15.78 8.26 10.33
CA ALA A 129 -15.78 8.57 8.92
C ALA A 129 -15.55 10.08 8.73
N VAL A 130 -14.62 10.43 7.84
CA VAL A 130 -14.21 11.80 7.48
C VAL A 130 -14.50 12.06 6.00
N GLY A 131 -14.59 13.33 5.59
CA GLY A 131 -14.89 13.69 4.20
C GLY A 131 -16.39 13.72 3.90
N LYS A 132 -17.23 13.90 4.94
CA LYS A 132 -18.69 13.89 4.80
C LYS A 132 -19.24 15.21 4.27
N THR A 133 -18.48 16.29 4.43
CA THR A 133 -18.86 17.62 3.95
C THR A 133 -18.04 18.01 2.73
N ASN A 134 -18.58 18.88 1.88
CA ASN A 134 -17.86 19.42 0.72
C ASN A 134 -16.56 20.13 1.14
N ILE A 135 -16.56 20.79 2.32
CA ILE A 135 -15.38 21.45 2.88
C ILE A 135 -14.28 20.43 3.20
N GLU A 136 -14.63 19.35 3.90
CA GLU A 136 -13.68 18.27 4.20
C GLU A 136 -13.19 17.56 2.94
N ALA A 137 -14.07 17.25 2.00
CA ALA A 137 -13.73 16.59 0.74
C ALA A 137 -12.75 17.44 -0.08
N LYS A 138 -12.97 18.75 -0.19
CA LYS A 138 -12.06 19.69 -0.87
C LYS A 138 -10.68 19.74 -0.22
N LYS A 139 -10.62 19.62 1.11
CA LYS A 139 -9.35 19.56 1.84
C LYS A 139 -8.57 18.30 1.45
N PHE A 140 -9.20 17.13 1.48
CA PHE A 140 -8.53 15.88 1.06
C PHE A 140 -8.06 15.91 -0.39
N PHE A 141 -8.86 16.50 -1.30
CA PHE A 141 -8.48 16.62 -2.71
C PHE A 141 -7.27 17.54 -2.94
N ARG A 142 -7.05 18.53 -2.06
CA ARG A 142 -5.88 19.42 -2.14
C ARG A 142 -4.64 18.88 -1.44
N ASP A 143 -4.84 18.10 -0.37
CA ASP A 143 -3.76 17.58 0.48
C ASP A 143 -3.13 16.28 -0.08
N ASN A 144 -3.65 15.74 -1.20
CA ASN A 144 -3.15 14.58 -1.94
C ASN A 144 -2.93 14.94 -3.41
#